data_AF-A0ABD5VSL1-F1
#
_entry.id   AF-A0ABD5VSL1-F1
#
_cell.length_a   1.000
_cell.length_b   1.000
_cell.length_c   1.000
_cell.angle_alpha   90.00
_cell.angle_beta   90.00
_cell.angle_gamma   90.00
#
_symmetry.space_group_name_H-M   'P 1'
#
loop_
_entity.id
_entity.type
_entity.pdbx_description
1 polymer ?
#
loop_
_entity_poly.entity_id
_entity_poly.type
_entity_poly.pdbx_seq_one_letter_code
_entity_poly.pdbx_strand_id
1 'polypeptide(L)'
;MSGEFDLIERDRGILTQRDREIMTGQHDDELTNNALNQRFYNIRNRVENSIYDFYLLARYLPLPDIRQVFEPSYEWARQRRQLDRQGRNVTQPQLSMFLRSWLSLFEFYSYGMYASRMDETEGLMRGLVTEGIERGYRSYQRENKKVFQEVAVSLNIDYGNQILWRNYLLQLQNELPNDPTEIAEQVIRWDRERRIPHNIAQQWIEEFVRRPEY
;
A
#
# COMPACT_ATOMS: atom_id res chain seq x y z
N MET A 1 0.71 28.90 -20.72
CA MET A 1 0.24 27.59 -21.20
C MET A 1 0.60 26.58 -20.13
N SER A 2 -0.38 26.10 -19.36
CA SER A 2 -0.16 25.00 -18.43
C SER A 2 0.07 23.75 -19.26
N GLY A 3 1.33 23.38 -19.50
CA GLY A 3 1.65 22.08 -20.06
C GLY A 3 1.01 21.04 -19.15
N GLU A 4 0.12 20.23 -19.71
CA GLU A 4 -0.44 19.08 -19.01
C GLU A 4 0.73 18.20 -18.56
N PHE A 5 0.74 17.79 -17.29
CA PHE A 5 1.82 16.98 -16.75
C PHE A 5 1.84 15.63 -17.50
N ASP A 6 2.88 15.40 -18.29
CA ASP A 6 3.03 14.16 -19.05
C ASP A 6 3.65 13.06 -18.16
N LEU A 7 2.79 12.14 -17.73
CA LEU A 7 3.19 11.00 -16.90
C LEU A 7 4.02 9.96 -17.69
N ILE A 8 3.95 9.98 -19.02
CA ILE A 8 4.59 9.03 -19.94
C ILE A 8 5.95 9.54 -20.43
N GLU A 9 6.02 10.79 -20.91
CA GLU A 9 7.25 11.41 -21.45
C GLU A 9 7.91 12.33 -20.41
N ARG A 10 8.79 11.75 -19.60
CA ARG A 10 9.55 12.44 -18.55
C ARG A 10 10.92 11.79 -18.34
N ASP A 11 11.87 12.55 -17.79
CA ASP A 11 13.22 12.05 -17.47
C ASP A 11 13.15 10.88 -16.48
N ARG A 12 13.51 9.68 -16.94
CA ARG A 12 13.45 8.44 -16.16
C ARG A 12 14.77 8.14 -15.46
N GLY A 13 14.70 7.57 -14.27
CA GLY A 13 15.82 7.01 -13.52
C GLY A 13 16.06 7.65 -12.15
N ILE A 14 16.40 6.81 -11.17
CA ILE A 14 16.49 7.20 -9.75
C ILE A 14 17.79 7.96 -9.43
N LEU A 15 18.94 7.30 -9.53
CA LEU A 15 20.25 7.89 -9.21
C LEU A 15 21.28 7.36 -10.17
N THR A 16 22.06 8.26 -10.78
CA THR A 16 23.23 7.89 -11.58
C THR A 16 24.37 7.43 -10.67
N GLN A 17 25.40 6.80 -11.25
CA GLN A 17 26.61 6.45 -10.50
C GLN A 17 27.20 7.66 -9.79
N ARG A 18 27.34 8.78 -10.50
CA ARG A 18 27.88 10.03 -9.94
C ARG A 18 27.03 10.60 -8.82
N ASP A 19 25.71 10.47 -8.90
CA ASP A 19 24.81 10.89 -7.81
C ASP A 19 25.07 10.06 -6.55
N ARG A 20 25.29 8.74 -6.71
CA ARG A 20 25.60 7.84 -5.59
C ARG A 20 26.95 8.19 -4.97
N GLU A 21 27.99 8.40 -5.79
CA GLU A 21 29.32 8.82 -5.34
C GLU A 21 29.25 10.13 -4.53
N ILE A 22 28.46 11.11 -4.98
CA ILE A 22 28.23 12.35 -4.23
C ILE A 22 27.52 12.07 -2.90
N MET A 23 26.45 11.26 -2.90
CA MET A 23 25.68 10.95 -1.70
C MET A 23 26.46 10.12 -0.68
N THR A 24 27.39 9.26 -1.12
CA THR A 24 28.24 8.44 -0.26
C THR A 24 29.55 9.13 0.11
N GLY A 25 29.82 10.33 -0.40
CA GLY A 25 31.07 11.05 -0.19
C GLY A 25 32.27 10.44 -0.91
N GLN A 26 32.04 9.59 -1.91
CA GLN A 26 33.03 8.88 -2.72
C GLN A 26 33.32 9.59 -4.06
N HIS A 27 33.14 10.90 -4.11
CA HIS A 27 33.51 11.70 -5.29
C HIS A 27 34.99 12.13 -5.22
N ASP A 28 35.69 12.04 -6.35
CA ASP A 28 37.12 12.40 -6.46
C ASP A 28 37.36 13.90 -6.67
N ASP A 29 36.32 14.66 -7.04
CA ASP A 29 36.42 16.08 -7.39
C ASP A 29 36.20 16.98 -6.15
N GLU A 30 37.06 17.98 -5.95
CA GLU A 30 36.75 19.13 -5.08
C GLU A 30 35.64 19.98 -5.74
N LEU A 31 34.38 19.65 -5.43
CA LEU A 31 33.23 20.40 -5.93
C LEU A 31 33.03 21.69 -5.13
N THR A 32 32.84 22.81 -5.82
CA THR A 32 32.37 24.05 -5.18
C THR A 32 30.96 23.87 -4.61
N ASN A 33 30.61 24.66 -3.58
CA ASN A 33 29.25 24.64 -3.00
C ASN A 33 28.15 24.85 -4.05
N ASN A 34 28.38 25.70 -5.06
CA ASN A 34 27.41 25.91 -6.14
C ASN A 34 27.24 24.66 -7.02
N ALA A 35 28.33 23.98 -7.35
CA ALA A 35 28.28 22.73 -8.10
C ALA A 35 27.56 21.63 -7.29
N LEU A 36 27.83 21.51 -5.98
CA LEU A 36 27.12 20.59 -5.08
C LEU A 36 25.63 20.89 -5.03
N ASN A 37 25.24 22.16 -4.86
CA ASN A 37 23.83 22.56 -4.82
C ASN A 37 23.09 22.22 -6.12
N GLN A 38 23.72 22.44 -7.27
CA GLN A 38 23.17 22.06 -8.58
C GLN A 38 23.02 20.54 -8.70
N ARG A 39 23.96 19.77 -8.16
CA ARG A 39 23.87 18.30 -8.13
C ARG A 39 22.73 17.82 -7.25
N PHE A 40 22.59 18.35 -6.04
CA PHE A 40 21.46 18.02 -5.16
C PHE A 40 20.11 18.46 -5.75
N TYR A 41 20.07 19.54 -6.53
CA TYR A 41 18.89 19.91 -7.30
C TYR A 41 18.53 18.83 -8.34
N ASN A 42 19.50 18.36 -9.12
CA ASN A 42 19.26 17.32 -10.11
C ASN A 42 18.87 15.97 -9.47
N ILE A 43 19.47 15.62 -8.33
CA ILE A 43 19.10 14.43 -7.55
C ILE A 43 17.64 14.52 -7.10
N ARG A 44 17.20 15.68 -6.58
CA ARG A 44 15.80 15.90 -6.19
C ARG A 44 14.84 15.67 -7.35
N ASN A 45 15.12 16.25 -8.52
CA ASN A 45 14.25 16.08 -9.70
C ASN A 45 14.18 14.61 -10.16
N ARG A 46 15.28 13.86 -10.08
CA ARG A 46 15.28 12.42 -10.42
C ARG A 46 14.47 11.59 -9.43
N VAL A 47 14.57 11.90 -8.13
CA VAL A 47 13.78 11.25 -7.09
C VAL A 47 12.30 11.56 -7.29
N GLU A 48 11.94 12.83 -7.53
CA GLU A 48 10.57 13.26 -7.82
C GLU A 48 10.00 12.51 -9.03
N ASN A 49 10.76 12.46 -10.13
CA ASN A 49 10.39 11.66 -11.29
C ASN A 49 10.19 10.19 -10.92
N SER A 50 11.08 9.59 -10.15
CA SER A 50 10.94 8.18 -9.78
C SER A 50 9.71 7.92 -8.89
N ILE A 51 9.28 8.89 -8.08
CA ILE A 51 8.06 8.80 -7.28
C ILE A 51 6.82 8.71 -8.19
N TYR A 52 6.79 9.41 -9.32
CA TYR A 52 5.67 9.32 -10.26
C TYR A 52 5.51 7.92 -10.88
N ASP A 53 6.58 7.11 -10.96
CA ASP A 53 6.44 5.71 -11.40
C ASP A 53 5.64 4.90 -10.39
N PHE A 54 5.71 5.19 -9.09
CA PHE A 54 4.91 4.47 -8.10
C PHE A 54 3.41 4.70 -8.28
N TYR A 55 2.98 5.84 -8.81
CA TYR A 55 1.58 6.05 -9.18
C TYR A 55 1.15 5.07 -10.29
N LEU A 56 2.00 4.91 -11.31
CA LEU A 56 1.76 3.96 -12.40
C LEU A 56 1.77 2.51 -11.89
N LEU A 57 2.82 2.13 -11.16
CA LEU A 57 2.97 0.78 -10.61
C LEU A 57 1.81 0.44 -9.68
N ALA A 58 1.45 1.35 -8.78
CA ALA A 58 0.32 1.13 -7.90
C ALA A 58 -0.96 0.90 -8.71
N ARG A 59 -1.27 1.70 -9.73
CA ARG A 59 -2.57 1.62 -10.41
C ARG A 59 -2.66 0.54 -11.47
N TYR A 60 -1.57 0.26 -12.17
CA TYR A 60 -1.61 -0.52 -13.41
C TYR A 60 -0.81 -1.82 -13.35
N LEU A 61 0.06 -2.02 -12.34
CA LEU A 61 0.80 -3.29 -12.24
C LEU A 61 -0.14 -4.43 -11.80
N PRO A 62 -0.15 -5.57 -12.50
CA PRO A 62 -0.96 -6.72 -12.12
C PRO A 62 -0.59 -7.27 -10.73
N LEU A 63 -1.60 -7.78 -10.00
CA LEU A 63 -1.39 -8.34 -8.66
C LEU A 63 -0.34 -9.46 -8.58
N PRO A 64 -0.24 -10.40 -9.55
CA PRO A 64 0.82 -11.42 -9.52
C PRO A 64 2.22 -10.81 -9.53
N ASP A 65 2.45 -9.76 -10.32
CA ASP A 65 3.75 -9.10 -10.41
C ASP A 65 4.05 -8.28 -9.16
N ILE A 66 3.03 -7.62 -8.60
CA ILE A 66 3.13 -6.98 -7.27
C ILE A 66 3.60 -8.02 -6.24
N ARG A 67 2.98 -9.21 -6.20
CA ARG A 67 3.37 -10.27 -5.26
C ARG A 67 4.83 -10.71 -5.44
N GLN A 68 5.31 -10.82 -6.67
CA GLN A 68 6.72 -11.17 -6.95
C GLN A 68 7.69 -10.11 -6.42
N VAL A 69 7.37 -8.82 -6.57
CA VAL A 69 8.17 -7.72 -6.01
C VAL A 69 8.28 -7.85 -4.48
N PHE A 70 7.24 -8.33 -3.80
CA PHE A 70 7.22 -8.52 -2.35
C PHE A 70 7.70 -9.91 -1.88
N GLU A 71 8.05 -10.84 -2.78
CA GLU A 71 8.48 -12.21 -2.40
C GLU A 71 9.63 -12.24 -1.38
N PRO A 72 10.67 -11.38 -1.46
CA PRO A 72 11.72 -11.36 -0.45
C PRO A 72 11.21 -11.12 0.98
N SER A 73 10.12 -10.36 1.14
CA SER A 73 9.50 -10.12 2.45
C SER A 73 8.79 -11.37 2.97
N TYR A 74 8.15 -12.12 2.08
CA TYR A 74 7.49 -13.39 2.41
C TYR A 74 8.53 -14.45 2.78
N GLU A 75 9.64 -14.53 2.05
CA GLU A 75 10.77 -15.40 2.38
C GLU A 75 11.34 -15.11 3.77
N TRP A 76 11.62 -13.83 4.06
CA TRP A 76 12.12 -13.43 5.37
C TRP A 76 11.14 -13.82 6.49
N ALA A 77 9.84 -13.60 6.29
CA ALA A 77 8.81 -13.99 7.26
C ALA A 77 8.73 -15.51 7.46
N ARG A 78 8.86 -16.30 6.40
CA ARG A 78 8.92 -17.78 6.48
C ARG A 78 10.13 -18.24 7.29
N GLN A 79 11.31 -17.67 7.04
CA GLN A 79 12.54 -17.97 7.78
C GLN A 79 12.42 -17.60 9.26
N ARG A 80 11.85 -16.42 9.57
CA ARG A 80 11.60 -16.00 10.95
C ARG A 80 10.73 -16.99 11.71
N ARG A 81 9.61 -17.41 11.10
CA ARG A 81 8.70 -18.43 11.68
C ARG A 81 9.40 -19.78 11.88
N GLN A 82 10.32 -20.15 10.99
CA GLN A 82 11.10 -21.37 11.15
C GLN A 82 12.04 -21.30 12.36
N LEU A 83 12.71 -20.16 12.57
CA LEU A 83 13.54 -19.93 13.75
C LEU A 83 12.72 -19.97 15.05
N ASP A 84 11.52 -19.39 15.05
CA ASP A 84 10.60 -19.45 16.20
C ASP A 84 10.20 -20.88 16.54
N ARG A 85 9.85 -21.69 15.51
CA ARG A 85 9.54 -23.12 15.70
C ARG A 85 10.72 -23.92 16.25
N GLN A 86 11.95 -23.47 16.03
CA GLN A 86 13.17 -24.08 16.55
C GLN A 86 13.54 -23.57 17.95
N GLY A 87 12.70 -22.73 18.58
CA GLY A 87 12.97 -22.16 19.90
C GLY A 87 14.00 -21.03 19.90
N ARG A 88 14.35 -20.48 18.72
CA ARG A 88 15.37 -19.43 18.56
C ARG A 88 14.73 -18.04 18.51
N ASN A 89 13.84 -17.73 19.45
CA ASN A 89 12.98 -16.55 19.44
C ASN A 89 13.72 -15.20 19.38
N VAL A 90 14.99 -15.15 19.80
CA VAL A 90 15.83 -13.94 19.80
C VAL A 90 16.60 -13.77 18.47
N THR A 91 16.71 -14.80 17.65
CA THR A 91 17.44 -14.75 16.38
C THR A 91 16.49 -14.33 15.25
N GLN A 92 16.77 -13.20 14.62
CA GLN A 92 16.08 -12.74 13.41
C GLN A 92 16.92 -13.06 12.17
N PRO A 93 16.31 -13.45 11.04
CA PRO A 93 17.02 -13.57 9.78
C PRO A 93 17.58 -12.21 9.35
N GLN A 94 18.71 -12.19 8.65
CA GLN A 94 19.26 -10.95 8.11
C GLN A 94 18.34 -10.38 7.04
N LEU A 95 18.13 -9.06 7.07
CA LEU A 95 17.42 -8.37 6.01
C LEU A 95 18.31 -8.27 4.77
N SER A 96 17.76 -8.68 3.62
CA SER A 96 18.38 -8.43 2.33
C SER A 96 18.50 -6.93 2.07
N MET A 97 19.44 -6.53 1.19
CA MET A 97 19.59 -5.12 0.83
C MET A 97 18.28 -4.54 0.28
N PHE A 98 17.52 -5.35 -0.48
CA PHE A 98 16.21 -4.96 -0.98
C PHE A 98 15.21 -4.62 0.15
N LEU A 99 15.10 -5.48 1.17
CA LEU A 99 14.22 -5.19 2.31
C LEU A 99 14.70 -3.99 3.13
N ARG A 100 16.01 -3.82 3.27
CA ARG A 100 16.57 -2.61 3.90
C ARG A 100 16.20 -1.36 3.12
N SER A 101 16.33 -1.38 1.79
CA SER A 101 15.93 -0.26 0.93
C SER A 101 14.43 0.04 1.03
N TRP A 102 13.58 -0.99 1.14
CA TRP A 102 12.15 -0.79 1.41
C TRP A 102 11.89 -0.08 2.73
N LEU A 103 12.55 -0.50 3.81
CA LEU A 103 12.42 0.16 5.11
C LEU A 103 12.94 1.61 5.04
N SER A 104 14.07 1.84 4.37
CA SER A 104 14.62 3.18 4.16
C SER A 104 13.69 4.08 3.34
N LEU A 105 12.89 3.55 2.42
CA LEU A 105 11.87 4.32 1.71
C LEU A 105 10.79 4.86 2.67
N PHE A 106 10.29 4.01 3.58
CA PHE A 106 9.31 4.42 4.59
C PHE A 106 9.90 5.40 5.60
N GLU A 107 11.17 5.19 5.99
CA GLU A 107 11.90 6.12 6.84
C GLU A 107 12.08 7.48 6.15
N PHE A 108 12.53 7.49 4.90
CA PHE A 108 12.69 8.72 4.11
C PHE A 108 11.37 9.49 3.97
N TYR A 109 10.29 8.79 3.64
CA TYR A 109 8.96 9.38 3.53
C TYR A 109 8.48 9.96 4.88
N SER A 110 8.60 9.19 5.96
CA SER A 110 8.17 9.66 7.28
C SER A 110 8.99 10.84 7.76
N TYR A 111 10.32 10.76 7.66
CA TYR A 111 11.22 11.85 7.99
C TYR A 111 10.91 13.13 7.21
N GLY A 112 10.72 13.04 5.89
CA GLY A 112 10.40 14.19 5.04
C GLY A 112 9.10 14.90 5.44
N MET A 113 8.06 14.12 5.77
CA MET A 113 6.78 14.66 6.20
C MET A 113 6.89 15.35 7.58
N TYR A 114 7.56 14.71 8.55
CA TYR A 114 7.77 15.30 9.88
C TYR A 114 8.72 16.51 9.87
N ALA A 115 9.68 16.55 8.96
CA ALA A 115 10.60 17.68 8.83
C ALA A 115 9.86 18.98 8.46
N SER A 116 8.70 18.89 7.78
CA SER A 116 7.89 20.06 7.41
C SER A 116 7.15 20.70 8.60
N ARG A 117 6.94 19.97 9.70
CA ARG A 117 6.18 20.39 10.89
C ARG A 117 4.77 20.94 10.60
N MET A 118 4.13 20.46 9.54
CA MET A 118 2.77 20.88 9.14
C MET A 118 1.77 19.78 9.50
N ASP A 119 0.77 20.09 10.32
CA ASP A 119 -0.24 19.12 10.78
C ASP A 119 -1.02 18.49 9.61
N GLU A 120 -1.24 19.25 8.53
CA GLU A 120 -1.90 18.77 7.32
C GLU A 120 -1.13 17.63 6.64
N THR A 121 0.21 17.64 6.74
CA THR A 121 1.05 16.57 6.18
C THR A 121 0.93 15.29 6.99
N GLU A 122 0.74 15.37 8.31
CA GLU A 122 0.45 14.20 9.14
C GLU A 122 -0.90 13.57 8.76
N GLY A 123 -1.93 14.41 8.52
CA GLY A 123 -3.23 13.96 8.03
C GLY A 123 -3.14 13.22 6.69
N LEU A 124 -2.35 13.74 5.74
CA LEU A 124 -2.12 13.11 4.44
C LEU A 124 -1.43 11.75 4.57
N MET A 125 -0.42 11.64 5.44
CA MET A 125 0.28 10.37 5.71
C MET A 125 -0.67 9.30 6.26
N ARG A 126 -1.48 9.65 7.26
CA ARG A 126 -2.47 8.71 7.84
C ARG A 126 -3.46 8.24 6.77
N GLY A 127 -3.94 9.15 5.92
CA GLY A 127 -4.84 8.85 4.80
C GLY A 127 -4.24 7.83 3.83
N LEU A 128 -3.00 8.05 3.37
CA LEU A 128 -2.34 7.18 2.40
C LEU A 128 -2.04 5.78 2.95
N VAL A 129 -1.59 5.68 4.20
CA VAL A 129 -1.39 4.38 4.87
C VAL A 129 -2.71 3.62 4.96
N THR A 130 -3.79 4.33 5.30
CA THR A 130 -5.13 3.73 5.41
C THR A 130 -5.61 3.22 4.05
N GLU A 131 -5.52 4.03 3.00
CA GLU A 131 -5.95 3.63 1.64
C GLU A 131 -5.14 2.44 1.11
N GLY A 132 -3.83 2.43 1.33
CA GLY A 132 -2.96 1.31 0.94
C GLY A 132 -3.35 0.00 1.63
N ILE A 133 -3.64 0.05 2.93
CA ILE A 133 -4.11 -1.10 3.71
C ILE A 133 -5.48 -1.56 3.24
N GLU A 134 -6.42 -0.63 3.03
CA GLU A 134 -7.75 -0.94 2.49
C GLU A 134 -7.66 -1.63 1.14
N ARG A 135 -6.80 -1.14 0.25
CA ARG A 135 -6.63 -1.70 -1.08
C ARG A 135 -6.02 -3.10 -1.04
N GLY A 136 -4.99 -3.29 -0.21
CA GLY A 136 -4.40 -4.60 0.05
C GLY A 136 -5.46 -5.57 0.58
N TYR A 137 -6.28 -5.11 1.53
CA TYR A 137 -7.40 -5.86 2.08
C TYR A 137 -8.42 -6.26 1.02
N ARG A 138 -8.96 -5.33 0.21
CA ARG A 138 -9.95 -5.64 -0.83
C ARG A 138 -9.41 -6.65 -1.85
N SER A 139 -8.13 -6.56 -2.16
CA SER A 139 -7.45 -7.47 -3.09
C SER A 139 -7.24 -8.86 -2.49
N TYR A 140 -7.04 -8.98 -1.17
CA TYR A 140 -6.74 -10.24 -0.46
C TYR A 140 -7.98 -10.89 0.19
N GLN A 141 -9.03 -10.13 0.49
CA GLN A 141 -10.31 -10.61 1.06
C GLN A 141 -11.21 -11.33 0.06
N ARG A 142 -10.86 -11.36 -1.23
CA ARG A 142 -11.38 -12.43 -2.08
C ARG A 142 -11.06 -13.82 -1.51
N GLU A 143 -10.11 -13.96 -0.57
CA GLU A 143 -9.64 -15.25 -0.08
C GLU A 143 -9.69 -15.50 1.45
N ASN A 144 -9.64 -14.52 2.38
CA ASN A 144 -9.74 -14.84 3.84
C ASN A 144 -10.00 -13.67 4.83
N LYS A 145 -11.09 -13.75 5.62
CA LYS A 145 -11.54 -12.73 6.59
C LYS A 145 -10.69 -12.56 7.86
N LYS A 146 -10.06 -13.64 8.34
CA LYS A 146 -9.40 -13.72 9.65
C LYS A 146 -8.06 -12.96 9.73
N VAL A 147 -7.35 -12.88 8.61
CA VAL A 147 -6.00 -12.27 8.51
C VAL A 147 -6.02 -10.78 8.83
N PHE A 148 -7.12 -10.08 8.53
CA PHE A 148 -7.25 -8.64 8.79
C PHE A 148 -7.29 -8.29 10.28
N GLN A 149 -8.07 -9.04 11.07
CA GLN A 149 -8.19 -8.78 12.51
C GLN A 149 -6.84 -8.94 13.22
N GLU A 150 -6.01 -9.85 12.73
CA GLU A 150 -4.66 -10.09 13.26
C GLU A 150 -3.67 -9.00 12.84
N VAL A 151 -3.71 -8.54 11.58
CA VAL A 151 -2.79 -7.50 11.07
C VAL A 151 -3.09 -6.11 11.64
N ALA A 152 -4.36 -5.68 11.67
CA ALA A 152 -4.73 -4.36 12.17
C ALA A 152 -4.40 -4.18 13.66
N VAL A 153 -4.63 -5.23 14.46
CA VAL A 153 -4.23 -5.27 15.88
C VAL A 153 -2.70 -5.24 16.03
N SER A 154 -1.96 -5.94 15.16
CA SER A 154 -0.49 -5.98 15.21
C SER A 154 0.20 -4.67 14.82
N LEU A 155 -0.42 -3.85 13.96
CA LEU A 155 0.14 -2.59 13.48
C LEU A 155 -0.25 -1.39 14.35
N ASN A 156 -1.01 -1.60 15.44
CA ASN A 156 -1.49 -0.57 16.34
C ASN A 156 -2.16 0.61 15.60
N ILE A 157 -2.85 0.32 14.50
CA ILE A 157 -3.62 1.30 13.74
C ILE A 157 -4.97 1.39 14.44
N ASP A 158 -5.06 2.33 15.38
CA ASP A 158 -6.19 2.56 16.29
C ASP A 158 -7.47 3.08 15.58
N TYR A 159 -7.50 3.09 14.24
CA TYR A 159 -8.58 3.68 13.46
C TYR A 159 -9.53 2.63 12.88
N GLY A 160 -10.62 2.39 13.61
CA GLY A 160 -11.96 2.24 13.04
C GLY A 160 -12.25 1.01 12.18
N ASN A 161 -12.03 -0.21 12.69
CA ASN A 161 -12.53 -1.47 12.09
C ASN A 161 -14.00 -1.38 11.61
N GLN A 162 -14.83 -0.55 12.26
CA GLN A 162 -16.23 -0.34 11.90
C GLN A 162 -16.43 0.57 10.67
N ILE A 163 -15.61 1.60 10.47
CA ILE A 163 -15.73 2.53 9.32
C ILE A 163 -15.28 1.82 8.04
N LEU A 164 -14.17 1.08 8.10
CA LEU A 164 -13.65 0.32 6.97
C LEU A 164 -14.59 -0.81 6.54
N TRP A 165 -15.12 -1.53 7.52
CA TRP A 165 -16.15 -2.56 7.28
C TRP A 165 -17.40 -1.97 6.65
N ARG A 166 -17.84 -0.80 7.14
CA ARG A 166 -18.97 -0.07 6.59
C ARG A 166 -18.72 0.38 5.14
N ASN A 167 -17.53 0.89 4.82
CA ASN A 167 -17.17 1.29 3.46
C ASN A 167 -17.13 0.09 2.49
N TYR A 168 -16.62 -1.06 2.94
CA TYR A 168 -16.64 -2.29 2.16
C TYR A 168 -18.08 -2.77 1.88
N LEU A 169 -18.93 -2.78 2.90
CA LEU A 169 -20.34 -3.14 2.73
C LEU A 169 -21.08 -2.17 1.78
N LEU A 170 -20.81 -0.87 1.89
CA LEU A 170 -21.36 0.14 0.98
C LEU A 170 -20.92 -0.07 -0.48
N GLN A 171 -19.65 -0.42 -0.71
CA GLN A 171 -19.18 -0.73 -2.06
C GLN A 171 -19.90 -1.96 -2.63
N LEU A 172 -19.98 -3.05 -1.87
CA LEU A 172 -20.68 -4.25 -2.32
C LEU A 172 -22.16 -3.98 -2.56
N GLN A 173 -22.78 -3.13 -1.75
CA GLN A 173 -24.16 -2.70 -1.96
C GLN A 173 -24.31 -1.93 -3.29
N ASN A 174 -23.35 -1.08 -3.65
CA ASN A 174 -23.34 -0.38 -4.94
C ASN A 174 -23.06 -1.32 -6.14
N GLU A 175 -22.50 -2.51 -5.90
CA GLU A 175 -22.27 -3.56 -6.90
C GLU A 175 -23.46 -4.53 -7.02
N LEU A 176 -24.53 -4.34 -6.21
CA LEU A 176 -25.72 -5.17 -6.31
C LEU A 176 -26.44 -4.94 -7.64
N PRO A 177 -26.95 -6.01 -8.29
CA PRO A 177 -27.84 -5.88 -9.43
C PRO A 177 -29.11 -5.10 -9.08
N ASN A 178 -29.82 -4.62 -10.09
CA ASN A 178 -31.09 -3.92 -9.89
C ASN A 178 -32.29 -4.88 -9.77
N ASP A 179 -32.14 -6.13 -10.20
CA ASP A 179 -33.22 -7.13 -10.15
C ASP A 179 -33.20 -7.89 -8.80
N PRO A 180 -34.33 -7.99 -8.07
CA PRO A 180 -34.39 -8.70 -6.79
C PRO A 180 -33.97 -10.17 -6.82
N THR A 181 -34.19 -10.88 -7.93
CA THR A 181 -33.80 -12.29 -8.09
C THR A 181 -32.29 -12.39 -8.25
N GLU A 182 -31.70 -11.54 -9.08
CA GLU A 182 -30.25 -11.45 -9.26
C GLU A 182 -29.54 -11.00 -7.97
N ILE A 183 -30.13 -10.08 -7.21
CA ILE A 183 -29.63 -9.70 -5.87
C ILE A 183 -29.57 -10.92 -4.95
N ALA A 184 -30.64 -11.72 -4.89
CA ALA A 184 -30.69 -12.90 -4.02
C ALA A 184 -29.58 -13.90 -4.38
N GLU A 185 -29.39 -14.19 -5.67
CA GLU A 185 -28.32 -15.06 -6.14
C GLU A 185 -26.93 -14.50 -5.82
N GLN A 186 -26.75 -13.19 -6.02
CA GLN A 186 -25.51 -12.49 -5.79
C GLN A 186 -25.11 -12.47 -4.30
N VAL A 187 -26.07 -12.25 -3.41
CA VAL A 187 -25.90 -12.23 -1.95
C VAL A 187 -25.64 -13.64 -1.41
N ILE A 188 -26.37 -14.65 -1.88
CA ILE A 188 -26.13 -16.06 -1.51
C ILE A 188 -24.74 -16.52 -1.97
N ARG A 189 -24.32 -16.11 -3.17
CA ARG A 189 -22.95 -16.37 -3.66
C ARG A 189 -21.91 -15.74 -2.74
N TRP A 190 -22.08 -14.47 -2.35
CA TRP A 190 -21.17 -13.78 -1.45
C TRP A 190 -21.12 -14.38 -0.04
N ASP A 191 -22.23 -14.89 0.49
CA ASP A 191 -22.25 -15.62 1.77
C ASP A 191 -21.45 -16.93 1.69
N ARG A 192 -21.67 -17.72 0.62
CA ARG A 192 -20.94 -18.98 0.38
C ARG A 192 -19.44 -18.76 0.20
N GLU A 193 -19.07 -17.71 -0.53
CA GLU A 193 -17.68 -17.27 -0.72
C GLU A 193 -17.09 -16.59 0.53
N ARG A 194 -17.89 -16.40 1.60
CA ARG A 194 -17.52 -15.69 2.83
C ARG A 194 -17.10 -14.23 2.63
N ARG A 195 -17.54 -13.61 1.53
CA ARG A 195 -17.34 -12.18 1.23
C ARG A 195 -18.16 -11.27 2.14
N ILE A 196 -19.31 -11.74 2.62
CA ILE A 196 -20.11 -11.08 3.65
C ILE A 196 -20.46 -12.09 4.77
N PRO A 197 -20.67 -11.64 6.02
CA PRO A 197 -21.18 -12.48 7.09
C PRO A 197 -22.61 -12.96 6.82
N HIS A 198 -22.95 -14.16 7.29
CA HIS A 198 -24.29 -14.72 7.15
C HIS A 198 -25.41 -13.81 7.68
N ASN A 199 -25.17 -13.10 8.79
CA ASN A 199 -26.13 -12.15 9.34
C ASN A 199 -26.34 -10.91 8.45
N ILE A 200 -25.31 -10.47 7.72
CA ILE A 200 -25.43 -9.39 6.72
C ILE A 200 -26.12 -9.91 5.45
N ALA A 201 -25.82 -11.14 5.03
CA ALA A 201 -26.50 -11.77 3.90
C ALA A 201 -28.01 -11.92 4.16
N GLN A 202 -28.40 -12.37 5.35
CA GLN A 202 -29.80 -12.41 5.76
C GLN A 202 -30.45 -11.02 5.75
N GLN A 203 -29.78 -10.03 6.34
CA GLN A 203 -30.25 -8.65 6.34
C GLN A 203 -30.47 -8.11 4.92
N TRP A 204 -29.53 -8.32 4.00
CA TRP A 204 -29.63 -7.83 2.62
C TRP A 204 -30.68 -8.56 1.79
N ILE A 205 -30.90 -9.86 2.02
CA ILE A 205 -32.02 -10.58 1.42
C ILE A 205 -33.35 -10.00 1.92
N GLU A 206 -33.45 -9.67 3.21
CA GLU A 206 -34.67 -9.06 3.76
C GLU A 206 -34.90 -7.64 3.25
N GLU A 207 -33.83 -6.85 3.14
CA GLU A 207 -33.86 -5.44 2.76
C GLU A 207 -34.07 -5.24 1.25
N PHE A 208 -33.33 -5.93 0.40
CA PHE A 208 -33.33 -5.68 -1.05
C PHE A 208 -34.16 -6.67 -1.87
N VAL A 209 -34.55 -7.82 -1.31
CA VAL A 209 -35.34 -8.84 -2.03
C VAL A 209 -36.76 -8.94 -1.50
N ARG A 210 -36.94 -8.91 -0.17
CA ARG A 210 -38.27 -9.07 0.46
C ARG A 210 -39.00 -7.75 0.74
N ARG A 211 -38.30 -6.61 0.72
CA ARG A 211 -38.88 -5.26 0.89
C ARG A 211 -38.39 -4.27 -0.17
N PRO A 212 -38.74 -4.45 -1.45
CA PRO A 212 -38.14 -3.70 -2.56
C PRO A 212 -38.54 -2.21 -2.67
N GLU A 213 -39.17 -1.57 -1.68
CA GLU A 213 -39.69 -0.20 -1.84
C GLU A 213 -39.31 0.74 -0.68
N TYR A 214 -38.45 1.71 -1.00
CA TYR A 214 -38.91 3.01 -1.53
C TYR A 214 -38.26 3.30 -2.88
#